data_AF-A0A821WPH1-F1
#
_entry.id   AF-A0A821WPH1-F1
#
_cell.length_a   1.000
_cell.length_b   1.000
_cell.length_c   1.000
_cell.angle_alpha   90.00
_cell.angle_beta   90.00
_cell.angle_gamma   90.00
#
_symmetry.space_group_name_H-M   'P 1'
#
loop_
_entity.id
_entity.type
_entity.pdbx_description
1 polymer ?
#
loop_
_entity_poly.entity_id
_entity_poly.type
_entity_poly.pdbx_seq_one_letter_code
_entity_poly.pdbx_strand_id
1 'polypeptide(L)'
;MKRVLVFIICAGFVIEKDIPNIESVITLSDGLLVQWSWKGNADSIDGFKIKVWIVESQEQGYFNLVNGDQIPGLTLNHNALEKFDQEKLPKSKPRIIVISDSEAREVKIDDIKYNKLHEIRILTYDGREDGPLSGPTRIRLIKPDEAINVIAAQRQNNDCVATVATNLTIYGETYFHLRNIYL
;
A
#
# COMPACT_ATOMS: atom_id res chain seq x y z
N MET A 1 38.74 -53.31 10.15
CA MET A 1 38.58 -52.24 9.13
C MET A 1 37.57 -51.23 9.65
N LYS A 2 37.99 -49.98 9.93
CA LYS A 2 37.10 -48.92 10.42
C LYS A 2 36.45 -48.22 9.22
N ARG A 3 35.13 -48.22 9.15
CA ARG A 3 34.35 -47.47 8.15
C ARG A 3 34.26 -46.02 8.61
N VAL A 4 34.80 -45.10 7.83
CA VAL A 4 34.66 -43.66 8.04
C VAL A 4 33.38 -43.23 7.32
N LEU A 5 32.41 -42.71 8.08
CA LEU A 5 31.21 -42.10 7.52
C LEU A 5 31.55 -40.64 7.19
N VAL A 6 31.58 -40.30 5.91
CA VAL A 6 31.76 -38.92 5.44
C VAL A 6 30.37 -38.30 5.31
N PHE A 7 30.06 -37.35 6.19
CA PHE A 7 28.89 -36.49 6.03
C PHE A 7 29.28 -35.34 5.10
N ILE A 8 28.77 -35.36 3.86
CA ILE A 8 28.80 -34.21 2.98
C ILE A 8 27.67 -33.30 3.45
N ILE A 9 28.02 -32.25 4.20
CA ILE A 9 27.10 -31.15 4.51
C ILE A 9 27.02 -30.32 3.22
N CYS A 10 26.02 -30.56 2.39
CA CYS A 10 25.60 -29.58 1.40
C CYS A 10 25.04 -28.39 2.17
N ALA A 11 25.88 -27.39 2.43
CA ALA A 11 25.42 -26.07 2.82
C ALA A 11 24.64 -25.52 1.62
N GLY A 12 23.32 -25.75 1.62
CA GLY A 12 22.43 -25.00 0.75
C GLY A 12 22.63 -23.53 1.09
N PHE A 13 23.11 -22.75 0.13
CA PHE A 13 23.05 -21.29 0.22
C PHE A 13 21.56 -20.93 0.35
N VAL A 14 21.10 -20.66 1.58
CA VAL A 14 19.86 -19.94 1.79
C VAL A 14 20.16 -18.52 1.33
N ILE A 15 19.88 -18.23 0.06
CA ILE A 15 19.84 -16.85 -0.41
C ILE A 15 18.65 -16.25 0.32
N GLU A 16 18.93 -15.47 1.37
CA GLU A 16 17.94 -14.63 2.00
C GLU A 16 17.38 -13.74 0.89
N LYS A 17 16.18 -14.04 0.42
CA LYS A 17 15.54 -13.28 -0.64
C LYS A 17 15.29 -11.88 -0.09
N ASP A 18 16.04 -10.92 -0.59
CA ASP A 18 15.89 -9.52 -0.20
C ASP A 18 14.43 -9.09 -0.32
N ILE A 19 13.94 -8.41 0.72
CA ILE A 19 12.55 -7.94 0.79
C ILE A 19 12.43 -6.64 -0.01
N PRO A 20 11.51 -6.51 -0.99
CA PRO A 20 11.28 -5.23 -1.64
C PRO A 20 10.68 -4.22 -0.65
N ASN A 21 11.01 -2.94 -0.82
CA ASN A 21 10.49 -1.85 0.00
C ASN A 21 9.61 -0.92 -0.83
N ILE A 22 8.36 -0.71 -0.42
CA ILE A 22 7.48 0.27 -1.07
C ILE A 22 7.99 1.67 -0.70
N GLU A 23 8.38 2.44 -1.71
CA GLU A 23 8.90 3.80 -1.54
C GLU A 23 7.76 4.81 -1.62
N SER A 24 6.80 4.59 -2.54
CA SER A 24 5.72 5.53 -2.76
C SER A 24 4.43 4.84 -3.23
N VAL A 25 3.30 5.43 -2.84
CA VAL A 25 1.98 5.11 -3.40
C VAL A 25 1.34 6.43 -3.81
N ILE A 26 1.30 6.67 -5.11
CA ILE A 26 0.80 7.92 -5.71
C ILE A 26 -0.63 7.69 -6.17
N THR A 27 -1.53 8.59 -5.78
CA THR A 27 -2.93 8.54 -6.23
C THR A 27 -3.04 9.09 -7.65
N LEU A 28 -3.63 8.31 -8.55
CA LEU A 28 -3.96 8.70 -9.92
C LEU A 28 -5.48 8.92 -10.05
N SER A 29 -5.92 9.47 -11.19
CA SER A 29 -7.36 9.65 -11.48
C SER A 29 -8.12 8.33 -11.59
N ASP A 30 -7.45 7.25 -11.98
CA ASP A 30 -8.04 5.95 -12.28
C ASP A 30 -7.43 4.78 -11.47
N GLY A 31 -6.63 5.08 -10.45
CA GLY A 31 -5.99 4.05 -9.64
C GLY A 31 -4.85 4.57 -8.77
N LEU A 32 -3.86 3.71 -8.56
CA LEU A 32 -2.65 4.00 -7.81
C LEU A 32 -1.42 3.69 -8.65
N LEU A 33 -0.37 4.50 -8.54
CA LEU A 33 0.98 4.13 -8.96
C LEU A 33 1.76 3.74 -7.71
N VAL A 34 2.22 2.50 -7.65
CA VAL A 34 3.05 1.99 -6.55
C VAL A 34 4.47 1.87 -7.05
N GLN A 35 5.43 2.46 -6.33
CA GLN A 35 6.85 2.37 -6.64
C GLN A 35 7.61 1.71 -5.49
N TRP A 36 8.63 0.92 -5.81
CA TRP A 36 9.42 0.19 -4.83
C TRP A 36 10.91 0.17 -5.18
N SER A 37 11.73 -0.06 -4.17
CA SER A 37 13.13 -0.41 -4.30
C SER A 37 13.35 -1.87 -3.92
N TRP A 38 14.38 -2.48 -4.50
CA TRP A 38 14.82 -3.82 -4.17
C TRP A 38 16.33 -3.93 -4.41
N LYS A 39 17.03 -4.53 -3.45
CA LYS A 39 18.50 -4.62 -3.45
C LYS A 39 19.04 -6.00 -3.90
N GLY A 40 18.15 -6.93 -4.21
CA GLY A 40 18.54 -8.26 -4.66
C GLY A 40 19.00 -8.30 -6.11
N ASN A 41 19.39 -9.49 -6.55
CA ASN A 41 19.87 -9.74 -7.91
C ASN A 41 18.71 -10.02 -8.86
N ALA A 42 18.52 -9.21 -9.91
CA ALA A 42 17.45 -9.40 -10.90
C ALA A 42 17.49 -10.77 -11.60
N ASP A 43 18.67 -11.39 -11.71
CA ASP A 43 18.81 -12.74 -12.26
C ASP A 43 18.31 -13.85 -11.32
N SER A 44 18.04 -13.54 -10.05
CA SER A 44 17.60 -14.53 -9.05
C SER A 44 16.08 -14.63 -8.91
N ILE A 45 15.32 -13.82 -9.64
CA ILE A 45 13.86 -13.77 -9.58
C ILE A 45 13.27 -13.67 -11.00
N ASP A 46 12.03 -14.13 -11.17
CA ASP A 46 11.25 -13.96 -12.39
C ASP A 46 10.44 -12.66 -12.38
N GLY A 47 10.31 -12.03 -11.21
CA GLY A 47 9.68 -10.73 -11.04
C GLY A 47 9.02 -10.53 -9.68
N PHE A 48 7.95 -9.73 -9.67
CA PHE A 48 7.27 -9.30 -8.44
C PHE A 48 5.80 -9.71 -8.40
N LYS A 49 5.27 -9.92 -7.18
CA LYS A 49 3.84 -10.03 -6.92
C LYS A 49 3.41 -8.93 -5.96
N ILE A 50 2.42 -8.15 -6.36
CA ILE A 50 1.76 -7.17 -5.51
C ILE A 50 0.47 -7.79 -5.02
N LYS A 51 0.32 -7.84 -3.70
CA LYS A 51 -0.88 -8.34 -3.03
C LYS A 51 -1.62 -7.16 -2.42
N VAL A 52 -2.89 -7.03 -2.80
CA VAL A 52 -3.78 -5.94 -2.36
C VAL A 52 -4.97 -6.52 -1.62
N TRP A 53 -5.07 -6.23 -0.33
CA TRP A 53 -6.18 -6.64 0.52
C TRP A 53 -7.16 -5.50 0.72
N ILE A 54 -8.44 -5.83 0.92
CA ILE A 54 -9.39 -4.92 1.55
C ILE A 54 -9.36 -5.20 3.04
N VAL A 55 -9.00 -4.21 3.83
CA VAL A 55 -8.98 -4.28 5.30
C VAL A 55 -10.38 -3.96 5.80
N GLU A 56 -10.91 -4.82 6.67
CA GLU A 56 -12.22 -4.57 7.25
C GLU A 56 -12.18 -3.32 8.15
N SER A 57 -13.14 -2.43 7.94
CA SER A 57 -13.29 -1.21 8.73
C SER A 57 -14.74 -0.98 9.09
N GLN A 58 -14.99 -0.53 10.31
CA GLN A 58 -16.29 -0.05 10.74
C GLN A 58 -16.35 1.47 10.57
N GLU A 59 -17.48 1.93 10.03
CA GLU A 59 -17.81 3.33 9.91
C GLU A 59 -18.86 3.68 10.96
N GLN A 60 -18.60 4.72 11.74
CA GLN A 60 -19.51 5.24 12.74
C GLN A 60 -19.71 6.73 12.48
N GLY A 61 -20.97 7.13 12.25
CA GLY A 61 -21.35 8.52 12.06
C GLY A 61 -21.88 9.15 13.34
N TYR A 62 -21.43 10.36 13.63
CA TYR A 62 -21.95 11.18 14.72
C TYR A 62 -22.29 12.57 14.19
N PHE A 63 -23.41 13.14 14.62
CA PHE A 63 -23.70 14.56 14.36
C PHE A 63 -23.00 15.40 15.42
N ASN A 64 -22.09 16.26 14.99
CA ASN A 64 -21.41 17.23 15.83
C ASN A 64 -21.77 18.63 15.33
N LEU A 65 -21.83 19.62 16.23
CA LEU A 65 -21.86 21.02 15.81
C LEU A 65 -20.47 21.39 15.28
N VAL A 66 -20.39 21.72 13.99
CA VAL A 66 -19.11 22.00 13.32
C VAL A 66 -19.02 23.51 13.08
N ASN A 67 -17.84 24.10 13.32
CA ASN A 67 -17.52 25.52 13.09
C ASN A 67 -18.19 26.56 13.99
N GLY A 68 -18.55 26.24 15.24
CA GLY A 68 -19.07 27.24 16.20
C GLY A 68 -20.44 27.83 15.85
N ASP A 69 -20.92 27.61 14.63
CA ASP A 69 -22.27 27.88 14.15
C ASP A 69 -23.13 26.63 14.38
N GLN A 70 -24.38 26.86 14.77
CA GLN A 70 -25.32 25.88 15.33
C GLN A 70 -25.89 24.87 14.31
N ILE A 71 -25.12 24.50 13.28
CA ILE A 71 -25.55 23.57 12.24
C ILE A 71 -24.97 22.18 12.55
N PRO A 72 -25.80 21.12 12.59
CA PRO A 72 -25.30 19.76 12.74
C PRO A 72 -24.52 19.36 11.49
N GLY A 73 -23.24 19.07 11.65
CA GLY A 73 -22.40 18.43 10.64
C GLY A 73 -22.19 16.95 10.95
N LEU A 74 -22.09 16.12 9.92
CA LEU A 74 -21.80 14.69 10.06
C LEU A 74 -20.29 14.50 10.19
N THR A 75 -19.85 13.92 11.30
CA THR A 75 -18.48 13.41 11.48
C THR A 75 -18.48 11.90 11.29
N LEU A 76 -17.65 11.40 10.38
CA LEU A 76 -17.48 9.97 10.13
C LEU A 76 -16.17 9.48 10.73
N ASN A 77 -16.27 8.58 11.70
CA ASN A 77 -15.13 7.86 12.24
C ASN A 77 -14.96 6.53 11.52
N HIS A 78 -13.85 6.39 10.81
CA HIS A 78 -13.50 5.14 10.14
C HIS A 78 -12.43 4.39 10.94
N ASN A 79 -12.86 3.37 11.69
CA ASN A 79 -11.97 2.56 12.51
C ASN A 79 -11.63 1.26 11.77
N ALA A 80 -10.35 1.01 11.53
CA ALA A 80 -9.90 -0.29 11.03
C ALA A 80 -10.13 -1.35 12.11
N LEU A 81 -10.81 -2.45 11.77
CA LEU A 81 -11.06 -3.56 12.69
C LEU A 81 -9.81 -4.43 12.87
N GLU A 82 -8.90 -4.38 11.89
CA GLU A 82 -7.65 -5.13 11.88
C GLU A 82 -6.50 -4.20 12.22
N LYS A 83 -5.67 -4.58 13.20
CA LYS A 83 -4.48 -3.80 13.58
C LYS A 83 -3.52 -3.67 12.40
N PHE A 84 -2.84 -2.53 12.34
CA PHE A 84 -1.70 -2.35 11.43
C PHE A 84 -0.51 -3.10 12.03
N ASP A 85 -0.10 -4.18 11.38
CA ASP A 85 0.83 -5.17 11.92
C ASP A 85 1.69 -5.74 10.77
N GLN A 86 3.00 -5.83 10.99
CA GLN A 86 3.94 -6.29 9.96
C GLN A 86 3.84 -7.80 9.73
N GLU A 87 3.51 -8.57 10.77
CA GLU A 87 3.51 -10.04 10.72
C GLU A 87 2.13 -10.59 10.34
N LYS A 88 1.06 -9.88 10.72
CA LYS A 88 -0.31 -10.33 10.48
C LYS A 88 -0.85 -9.82 9.16
N LEU A 89 -1.38 -10.75 8.36
CA LEU A 89 -2.06 -10.43 7.11
C LEU A 89 -3.54 -10.10 7.36
N PRO A 90 -4.15 -9.22 6.54
CA PRO A 90 -5.59 -9.03 6.57
C PRO A 90 -6.35 -10.32 6.29
N LYS A 91 -7.52 -10.47 6.90
CA LYS A 91 -8.37 -11.69 6.79
C LYS A 91 -8.93 -11.91 5.39
N SER A 92 -9.09 -10.84 4.61
CA SER A 92 -9.65 -10.92 3.26
C SER A 92 -8.69 -11.64 2.30
N LYS A 93 -9.22 -12.15 1.18
CA LYS A 93 -8.37 -12.69 0.12
C LYS A 93 -7.75 -11.53 -0.68
N PRO A 94 -6.43 -11.52 -0.93
CA PRO A 94 -5.82 -10.47 -1.73
C PRO A 94 -6.19 -10.60 -3.20
N ARG A 95 -6.29 -9.46 -3.88
CA ARG A 95 -6.04 -9.36 -5.32
C ARG A 95 -4.54 -9.48 -5.54
N ILE A 96 -4.13 -10.32 -6.49
CA ILE A 96 -2.72 -10.54 -6.82
C ILE A 96 -2.46 -9.98 -8.21
N ILE A 97 -1.42 -9.15 -8.32
CA ILE A 97 -0.93 -8.59 -9.58
C ILE A 97 0.48 -9.15 -9.77
N VAL A 98 0.69 -9.88 -10.86
CA VAL A 98 1.96 -10.51 -11.19
C VAL A 98 2.68 -9.65 -12.23
N ILE A 99 3.93 -9.32 -11.96
CA ILE A 99 4.81 -8.60 -12.87
C ILE A 99 5.93 -9.55 -13.24
N SER A 100 5.92 -10.02 -14.49
CA SER A 100 6.94 -10.92 -15.04
C SER A 100 8.11 -10.12 -15.63
N ASP A 101 8.67 -9.24 -14.81
CA ASP A 101 9.83 -8.41 -15.10
C ASP A 101 10.58 -8.18 -13.78
N SER A 102 11.80 -8.70 -13.69
CA SER A 102 12.67 -8.59 -12.52
C SER A 102 13.30 -7.20 -12.37
N GLU A 103 13.27 -6.38 -13.42
CA GLU A 103 13.75 -5.00 -13.42
C GLU A 103 12.66 -3.97 -13.12
N ALA A 104 11.39 -4.39 -13.09
CA ALA A 104 10.29 -3.50 -12.76
C ALA A 104 10.47 -2.86 -11.36
N ARG A 105 10.20 -1.56 -11.26
CA ARG A 105 10.23 -0.78 -10.01
C ARG A 105 8.94 -0.01 -9.74
N GLU A 106 7.96 -0.14 -10.63
CA GLU A 106 6.66 0.49 -10.47
C GLU A 106 5.53 -0.30 -11.11
N VAL A 107 4.31 -0.08 -10.63
CA VAL A 107 3.10 -0.68 -11.20
C VAL A 107 1.90 0.23 -10.99
N LYS A 108 1.06 0.30 -12.03
CA LYS A 108 -0.26 0.90 -11.92
C LYS A 108 -1.26 -0.14 -11.42
N ILE A 109 -2.01 0.20 -10.38
CA ILE A 109 -3.08 -0.61 -9.82
C ILE A 109 -4.41 0.09 -10.08
N ASP A 110 -5.14 -0.42 -11.07
CA ASP A 110 -6.49 0.07 -11.41
C ASP A 110 -7.56 -0.53 -10.47
N ASP A 111 -8.81 -0.07 -10.59
CA ASP A 111 -9.99 -0.62 -9.90
C ASP A 111 -9.90 -0.65 -8.36
N ILE A 112 -9.20 0.34 -7.77
CA ILE A 112 -9.18 0.52 -6.32
C ILE A 112 -10.51 1.13 -5.87
N LYS A 113 -11.18 0.48 -4.91
CA LYS A 113 -12.50 0.92 -4.44
C LYS A 113 -12.38 2.16 -3.55
N TYR A 114 -13.12 3.21 -3.87
CA TYR A 114 -13.24 4.37 -2.98
C TYR A 114 -13.85 3.99 -1.63
N ASN A 115 -13.48 4.75 -0.60
CA ASN A 115 -13.95 4.64 0.79
C ASN A 115 -13.71 3.26 1.43
N LYS A 116 -12.80 2.46 0.88
CA LYS A 116 -12.32 1.20 1.46
C LYS A 116 -10.85 1.34 1.82
N LEU A 117 -10.49 0.79 2.98
CA LEU A 117 -9.10 0.71 3.40
C LEU A 117 -8.45 -0.47 2.67
N HIS A 118 -7.39 -0.19 1.91
CA HIS A 118 -6.61 -1.20 1.24
C HIS A 118 -5.28 -1.37 1.96
N GLU A 119 -4.75 -2.59 1.98
CA GLU A 119 -3.37 -2.86 2.37
C GLU A 119 -2.63 -3.44 1.17
N ILE A 120 -1.47 -2.87 0.86
CA ILE A 120 -0.61 -3.23 -0.25
C ILE A 120 0.70 -3.77 0.34
N ARG A 121 1.11 -4.93 -0.15
CA ARG A 121 2.44 -5.50 0.10
C ARG A 121 2.99 -6.08 -1.20
N ILE A 122 4.30 -6.11 -1.31
CA ILE A 122 5.03 -6.62 -2.47
C ILE A 122 5.98 -7.73 -2.04
N LEU A 123 6.20 -8.72 -2.91
CA LEU A 123 7.22 -9.75 -2.76
C LEU A 123 7.85 -10.08 -4.12
N THR A 124 9.02 -10.70 -4.09
CA THR A 124 9.66 -11.29 -5.27
C THR A 124 9.19 -12.73 -5.49
N TYR A 125 9.29 -13.25 -6.71
CA TYR A 125 9.08 -14.68 -6.97
C TYR A 125 10.02 -15.18 -8.07
N ASP A 126 10.34 -16.47 -8.10
CA ASP A 126 11.28 -17.11 -9.03
C ASP A 126 10.68 -18.30 -9.79
N GLY A 127 9.37 -18.23 -10.03
CA GLY A 127 8.59 -19.28 -10.70
C GLY A 127 8.34 -20.53 -9.84
N ARG A 128 9.08 -20.72 -8.75
CA ARG A 128 8.94 -21.87 -7.83
C ARG A 128 8.36 -21.46 -6.49
N GLU A 129 8.85 -20.35 -5.93
CA GLU A 129 8.49 -19.91 -4.59
C GLU A 129 8.36 -18.38 -4.49
N ASP A 130 7.43 -17.97 -3.62
CA ASP A 130 7.27 -16.57 -3.22
C ASP A 130 8.35 -16.22 -2.18
N GLY A 131 9.01 -15.08 -2.38
CA GLY A 131 9.86 -14.46 -1.36
C GLY A 131 9.04 -13.84 -0.21
N PRO A 132 9.75 -13.27 0.79
CA PRO A 132 9.11 -12.57 1.90
C PRO A 132 8.32 -11.34 1.44
N LEU A 133 7.24 -11.05 2.16
CA LEU A 133 6.43 -9.85 1.95
C LEU A 133 7.12 -8.61 2.52
N SER A 134 7.00 -7.50 1.80
CA SER A 134 7.27 -6.16 2.32
C SER A 134 6.42 -5.84 3.55
N GLY A 135 6.82 -4.80 4.25
CA GLY A 135 5.96 -4.15 5.23
C GLY A 135 4.63 -3.67 4.62
N PRO A 136 3.58 -3.56 5.43
CA PRO A 136 2.26 -3.09 4.99
C PRO A 136 2.28 -1.61 4.63
N THR A 137 1.67 -1.27 3.49
CA THR A 137 1.24 0.09 3.19
C THR A 137 -0.27 0.12 3.13
N ARG A 138 -0.92 0.92 3.99
CA ARG A 138 -2.38 1.09 3.95
C ARG A 138 -2.77 2.39 3.27
N ILE A 139 -3.79 2.33 2.43
CA ILE A 139 -4.32 3.49 1.72
C ILE A 139 -5.84 3.43 1.65
N ARG A 140 -6.49 4.57 1.88
CA ARG A 140 -7.91 4.78 1.59
C ARG A 140 -8.01 5.89 0.56
N LEU A 141 -8.53 5.56 -0.61
CA LEU A 141 -8.98 6.57 -1.57
C LEU A 141 -10.32 7.11 -1.11
N ILE A 142 -10.44 8.43 -1.03
CA ILE A 142 -11.67 9.10 -0.65
C ILE A 142 -12.29 9.62 -1.93
N LYS A 143 -13.57 9.28 -2.15
CA LYS A 143 -14.27 9.80 -3.33
C LYS A 143 -14.36 11.33 -3.18
N PRO A 144 -13.87 12.11 -4.14
CA PRO A 144 -14.08 13.56 -4.11
C PRO A 144 -15.60 13.81 -4.16
N ASP A 145 -16.12 14.45 -3.12
CA ASP A 145 -17.41 15.12 -3.16
C ASP A 145 -17.17 16.64 -3.21
N GLU A 146 -18.22 17.44 -3.38
CA GLU A 146 -18.08 18.90 -3.51
C GLU A 146 -17.49 19.57 -2.25
N ALA A 147 -17.34 18.86 -1.12
CA ALA A 147 -16.94 19.41 0.17
C ALA A 147 -15.57 18.90 0.69
N ILE A 148 -15.10 17.75 0.22
CA ILE A 148 -13.89 17.09 0.73
C ILE A 148 -12.77 17.16 -0.30
N ASN A 149 -11.78 18.00 0.03
CA ASN A 149 -10.54 18.14 -0.71
C ASN A 149 -9.54 17.00 -0.46
N VAL A 150 -9.76 16.13 0.54
CA VAL A 150 -8.86 14.99 0.80
C VAL A 150 -9.19 13.86 -0.18
N ILE A 151 -8.21 13.46 -0.98
CA ILE A 151 -8.39 12.42 -2.01
C ILE A 151 -7.78 11.07 -1.60
N ALA A 152 -6.81 11.08 -0.70
CA ALA A 152 -6.22 9.86 -0.15
C ALA A 152 -5.69 10.06 1.27
N ALA A 153 -5.83 9.02 2.10
CA ALA A 153 -5.16 8.90 3.39
C ALA A 153 -4.32 7.63 3.40
N GLN A 154 -3.04 7.75 3.74
CA GLN A 154 -2.04 6.69 3.65
C GLN A 154 -1.34 6.50 5.00
N ARG A 155 -0.97 5.26 5.29
CA ARG A 155 -0.12 4.88 6.41
C ARG A 155 0.94 3.89 5.93
N GLN A 156 2.20 4.25 6.15
CA GLN A 156 3.34 3.36 6.07
C GLN A 156 3.88 3.12 7.50
N ASN A 157 4.91 2.29 7.64
CA ASN A 157 5.42 1.84 8.95
C ASN A 157 5.60 2.98 9.96
N ASN A 158 6.18 4.11 9.55
CA ASN A 158 6.49 5.23 10.42
C ASN A 158 5.73 6.52 10.06
N ASP A 159 5.02 6.54 8.94
CA ASP A 159 4.48 7.77 8.37
C ASP A 159 2.98 7.66 8.10
N CYS A 160 2.27 8.74 8.40
CA CYS A 160 0.89 8.95 7.99
C CYS A 160 0.84 10.17 7.07
N VAL A 161 0.29 10.01 5.88
CA VAL A 161 0.24 11.05 4.85
C VAL A 161 -1.20 11.21 4.38
N ALA A 162 -1.71 12.43 4.38
CA ALA A 162 -2.96 12.78 3.71
C ALA A 162 -2.65 13.57 2.44
N THR A 163 -3.21 13.16 1.31
CA THR A 163 -3.12 13.91 0.05
C THR A 163 -4.39 14.73 -0.12
N VAL A 164 -4.21 16.04 -0.26
CA VAL A 164 -5.29 17.02 -0.38
C VAL A 164 -5.20 17.72 -1.74
N ALA A 165 -6.32 17.77 -2.46
CA ALA A 165 -6.52 18.55 -3.66
C ALA A 165 -7.05 19.94 -3.29
N THR A 166 -6.34 20.99 -3.69
CA THR A 166 -6.79 22.37 -3.53
C THR A 166 -6.95 23.02 -4.90
N ASN A 167 -8.03 23.78 -5.07
CA ASN A 167 -8.18 24.62 -6.26
C ASN A 167 -7.22 25.80 -6.18
N LEU A 168 -6.37 25.94 -7.21
CA LEU A 168 -5.45 27.06 -7.37
C LEU A 168 -5.88 27.83 -8.62
N THR A 169 -6.35 29.07 -8.42
CA THR A 169 -6.70 29.94 -9.55
C THR A 169 -5.49 30.80 -9.91
N ILE A 170 -4.99 30.64 -11.14
CA ILE A 170 -3.90 31.44 -11.70
C ILE A 170 -4.40 32.05 -13.00
N TYR A 171 -4.30 33.38 -13.15
CA TYR A 171 -4.73 34.12 -14.34
C TYR A 171 -6.19 33.85 -14.79
N GLY A 172 -7.08 33.49 -13.86
CA GLY A 172 -8.48 33.19 -14.16
C GLY A 172 -8.76 31.74 -14.54
N GLU A 173 -7.74 30.89 -14.61
CA GLU A 173 -7.90 29.44 -14.80
C GLU A 173 -7.74 28.71 -13.46
N THR A 174 -8.59 27.71 -13.20
CA THR A 174 -8.56 26.89 -11.98
C THR A 174 -7.82 25.58 -12.25
N TYR A 175 -6.77 25.33 -11.47
CA TYR A 175 -5.97 24.12 -11.49
C TYR A 175 -6.18 23.32 -10.21
N PHE A 176 -6.09 21.99 -10.30
CA PHE A 176 -6.02 21.12 -9.13
C PHE A 176 -4.57 20.99 -8.68
N HIS A 177 -4.26 21.56 -7.51
CA HIS A 177 -2.97 21.38 -6.86
C HIS A 177 -3.07 20.28 -5.81
N LEU A 178 -2.27 19.22 -5.95
CA LEU A 178 -2.18 18.15 -4.95
C LEU A 178 -1.04 18.45 -3.97
N ARG A 179 -1.34 18.41 -2.67
CA ARG A 179 -0.37 18.57 -1.60
C ARG A 179 -0.45 17.42 -0.61
N ASN A 180 0.70 16.91 -0.19
CA ASN A 180 0.81 15.97 0.90
C ASN A 180 0.93 16.70 2.25
N ILE A 181 0.18 16.23 3.23
CA ILE A 181 0.21 16.66 4.63
C ILE A 181 0.69 15.46 5.45
N TYR A 182 1.81 15.61 6.14
CA TYR A 182 2.35 14.62 7.06
C TYR A 182 1.69 14.83 8.43
N LEU A 183 1.15 13.75 9.01
CA LEU A 183 0.33 13.75 10.22
C LEU A 183 1.09 13.28 11.46
#